data_AF-X0WID7-F1
#
_entry.id   AF-X0WID7-F1
#
_cell.length_a   1.000
_cell.length_b   1.000
_cell.length_c   1.000
_cell.angle_alpha   90.00
_cell.angle_beta   90.00
_cell.angle_gamma   90.00
#
_symmetry.space_group_name_H-M   'P 1'
#
loop_
_entity.id
_entity.type
_entity.pdbx_description
1 polymer ?
#
loop_
_entity_poly.entity_id
_entity_poly.type
_entity_poly.pdbx_seq_one_letter_code
_entity_poly.pdbx_strand_id
1 'polypeptide(L)'
;LLKNIIPKGLESDKVRVVIGEENRDEAFHNCSVVISRYGVLDEAVGTVGVLGPTRMPYAHTISTVNYLSSVLSELVAGLYGRETPIRTIQHDAN
;
A
#
# COMPACT_ATOMS: atom_id res chain seq x y z
N LEU A 1 -10.68 2.81 -14.39
CA LEU A 1 -10.11 3.82 -13.47
C LEU A 1 -9.18 3.18 -12.44
N LEU A 2 -9.65 2.58 -11.35
CA LEU A 2 -8.76 2.06 -10.27
C LEU A 2 -7.68 1.05 -10.74
N LYS A 3 -8.01 0.16 -11.69
CA LYS A 3 -7.04 -0.81 -12.24
C LYS A 3 -5.83 -0.17 -12.93
N ASN A 4 -5.94 1.07 -13.40
CA ASN A 4 -4.87 1.78 -14.11
C ASN A 4 -3.90 2.47 -13.14
N ILE A 5 -4.36 2.72 -11.91
CA ILE A 5 -3.61 3.39 -10.84
C ILE A 5 -2.83 2.36 -10.01
N ILE A 6 -3.35 1.14 -9.88
CA ILE A 6 -2.72 0.09 -9.07
C ILE A 6 -1.52 -0.50 -9.85
N PRO A 7 -0.29 -0.33 -9.37
CA PRO A 7 0.91 -0.93 -9.93
C PRO A 7 0.87 -2.45 -9.83
N LYS A 8 1.46 -3.11 -10.82
CA LYS A 8 1.67 -4.57 -10.78
C LYS A 8 2.72 -4.94 -9.73
N GLY A 9 2.53 -6.07 -9.04
CA GLY A 9 3.49 -6.61 -8.06
C GLY A 9 3.54 -5.81 -6.76
N LEU A 10 2.38 -5.38 -6.24
CA LEU A 10 2.30 -4.75 -4.94
C LEU A 10 2.33 -5.84 -3.85
N GLU A 11 3.48 -6.15 -3.30
CA GLU A 11 3.56 -7.15 -2.21
C GLU A 11 2.79 -6.69 -0.95
N SER A 12 2.37 -7.64 -0.12
CA SER A 12 1.86 -7.30 1.22
C SER A 12 2.93 -6.56 2.00
N ASP A 13 2.51 -5.62 2.84
CA ASP A 13 3.37 -4.90 3.81
C ASP A 13 4.43 -3.96 3.20
N LYS A 14 4.34 -3.64 1.91
CA LYS A 14 5.21 -2.66 1.26
C LYS A 14 4.43 -1.51 0.65
N VAL A 15 4.74 -0.29 1.10
CA VAL A 15 4.28 0.93 0.42
C VAL A 15 4.98 1.05 -0.93
N ARG A 16 4.20 1.26 -1.99
CA ARG A 16 4.69 1.64 -3.30
C ARG A 16 4.30 3.08 -3.61
N VAL A 17 5.24 3.80 -4.21
CA VAL A 17 5.07 5.17 -4.70
C VAL A 17 5.26 5.16 -6.21
N VAL A 18 4.37 5.83 -6.94
CA VAL A 18 4.47 6.06 -8.39
C VAL A 18 4.26 7.54 -8.63
N ILE A 19 5.17 8.18 -9.35
CA ILE A 19 5.24 9.64 -9.47
C ILE A 19 5.10 10.06 -10.93
N GLY A 20 4.07 10.85 -11.22
CA GLY A 20 3.89 11.51 -12.51
C GLY A 20 3.98 10.56 -13.70
N GLU A 21 4.99 10.74 -14.55
CA GLU A 21 5.21 9.95 -15.77
C GLU A 21 5.55 8.47 -15.52
N GLU A 22 5.82 8.07 -14.27
CA GLU A 22 5.92 6.65 -13.91
C GLU A 22 4.55 5.94 -13.95
N ASN A 23 3.44 6.71 -13.93
CA ASN A 23 2.10 6.16 -14.10
C ASN A 23 1.93 5.64 -15.53
N ARG A 24 1.28 4.47 -15.67
CA ARG A 24 1.12 3.82 -16.98
C ARG A 24 0.10 4.50 -17.89
N ASP A 25 -0.77 5.32 -17.32
CA ASP A 25 -1.88 5.98 -18.01
C ASP A 25 -1.64 7.48 -17.93
N GLU A 26 -1.56 8.12 -19.10
CA GLU A 26 -1.23 9.53 -19.27
C GLU A 26 -2.14 10.47 -18.47
N ALA A 27 -3.38 10.03 -18.21
CA ALA A 27 -4.33 10.77 -17.39
C ALA A 27 -3.82 11.02 -15.95
N PHE A 28 -2.84 10.24 -15.48
CA PHE A 28 -2.25 10.35 -14.14
C PHE A 28 -0.83 10.93 -14.13
N HIS A 29 -0.29 11.40 -15.26
CA HIS A 29 1.06 11.97 -15.33
C HIS A 29 1.26 13.24 -14.48
N ASN A 30 0.16 13.90 -14.11
CA ASN A 30 0.17 15.07 -13.21
C ASN A 30 -0.08 14.70 -11.73
N CYS A 31 -0.12 13.41 -11.42
CA CYS A 31 -0.43 12.89 -10.09
C CYS A 31 0.65 11.94 -9.58
N SER A 32 0.72 11.84 -8.27
CA SER A 32 1.44 10.79 -7.56
C SER A 32 0.47 9.88 -6.83
N VAL A 33 0.86 8.61 -6.74
CA VAL A 33 0.10 7.53 -6.12
C VAL A 33 0.98 6.92 -5.04
N VAL A 34 0.50 6.90 -3.80
CA VAL A 34 1.14 6.19 -2.68
C VAL A 34 0.17 5.16 -2.15
N ILE A 35 0.51 3.88 -2.23
CA ILE A 35 -0.42 2.80 -1.94
C ILE A 35 0.26 1.65 -1.19
N SER A 36 -0.52 0.84 -0.50
CA SER A 36 -0.08 -0.38 0.19
C SER A 36 -1.19 -1.42 0.16
N ARG A 37 -0.82 -2.72 0.21
CA ARG A 37 -1.80 -3.80 0.42
C ARG A 37 -2.11 -3.95 1.91
N TYR A 38 -3.33 -4.35 2.21
CA TYR A 38 -3.76 -4.76 3.54
C TYR A 38 -4.57 -6.05 3.47
N GLY A 39 -4.74 -6.70 4.62
CA GLY A 39 -5.59 -7.87 4.80
C GLY A 39 -4.81 -9.15 5.09
N VAL A 40 -5.48 -10.28 4.96
CA VAL A 40 -4.93 -11.61 5.25
C VAL A 40 -4.91 -12.42 3.96
N LEU A 41 -3.75 -12.99 3.63
CA LEU A 41 -3.59 -13.84 2.45
C LEU A 41 -4.53 -15.04 2.54
N ASP A 42 -5.10 -15.43 1.40
CA ASP A 42 -6.10 -16.49 1.25
C ASP A 42 -7.43 -16.25 1.97
N GLU A 43 -7.68 -15.02 2.46
CA GLU A 43 -8.96 -14.56 2.98
C GLU A 43 -9.40 -13.29 2.24
N ALA A 44 -9.31 -12.13 2.90
CA ALA A 44 -9.63 -10.84 2.32
C ALA A 44 -8.37 -9.99 2.19
N VAL A 45 -8.09 -9.54 0.97
CA VAL A 45 -7.00 -8.62 0.65
C VAL A 45 -7.54 -7.39 -0.09
N GLY A 46 -6.96 -6.24 0.23
CA GLY A 46 -7.33 -4.96 -0.39
C GLY A 46 -6.13 -4.03 -0.56
N THR A 47 -6.39 -2.85 -1.11
CA THR A 47 -5.39 -1.80 -1.31
C THR A 47 -5.90 -0.50 -0.69
N VAL A 48 -5.04 0.18 0.05
CA VAL A 48 -5.27 1.54 0.56
C VAL A 48 -4.22 2.48 -0.02
N GLY A 49 -4.56 3.74 -0.24
CA GLY A 49 -3.58 4.72 -0.68
C GLY A 49 -4.12 6.11 -0.93
N VAL A 50 -3.22 6.99 -1.31
CA VAL A 50 -3.44 8.41 -1.58
C VAL A 50 -3.10 8.70 -3.04
N LEU A 51 -3.99 9.41 -3.70
CA LEU A 51 -3.76 10.05 -5.00
C LEU A 51 -3.64 11.57 -4.75
N GLY A 52 -2.55 12.18 -5.22
CA GLY A 52 -2.28 13.60 -4.99
C GLY A 52 -1.44 14.23 -6.10
N PRO A 53 -1.12 15.54 -6.00
CA PRO A 53 -0.21 16.19 -6.94
C PRO A 53 1.21 15.61 -6.86
N THR A 54 1.99 15.77 -7.91
CA THR A 54 3.39 15.28 -7.99
C THR A 54 4.28 15.83 -6.86
N ARG A 55 3.97 17.02 -6.33
CA ARG A 55 4.62 17.61 -5.16
C ARG A 55 3.69 17.54 -3.95
N MET A 56 3.92 16.55 -3.10
CA MET A 56 3.19 16.34 -1.84
C MET A 56 4.17 15.97 -0.71
N PRO A 57 3.77 16.01 0.58
CA PRO A 57 4.65 15.66 1.69
C PRO A 57 4.85 14.13 1.79
N TYR A 58 5.69 13.56 0.92
CA TYR A 58 5.86 12.12 0.77
C TYR A 58 6.17 11.37 2.07
N ALA A 59 7.08 11.90 2.91
CA ALA A 59 7.44 11.23 4.17
C ALA A 59 6.21 11.01 5.07
N HIS A 60 5.36 12.03 5.19
CA HIS A 60 4.11 11.94 5.94
C HIS A 60 3.12 11.00 5.25
N THR A 61 2.89 11.18 3.94
CA THR A 61 1.94 10.36 3.18
C THR A 61 2.29 8.87 3.20
N ILE A 62 3.56 8.52 3.00
CA ILE A 62 4.07 7.15 3.07
C ILE A 62 3.83 6.58 4.47
N SER A 63 4.16 7.33 5.52
CA SER A 63 3.97 6.88 6.91
C SER A 63 2.49 6.65 7.23
N THR A 64 1.61 7.54 6.81
CA THR A 64 0.16 7.41 6.99
C THR A 64 -0.38 6.19 6.25
N VAL A 65 -0.03 6.00 4.98
CA VAL A 65 -0.50 4.86 4.19
C VAL A 65 -0.01 3.54 4.78
N ASN A 66 1.26 3.48 5.21
CA ASN A 66 1.82 2.30 5.87
C ASN A 66 1.07 1.97 7.17
N TYR A 67 0.84 2.97 8.03
CA TYR A 67 0.12 2.80 9.28
C TYR A 67 -1.31 2.30 9.02
N LEU A 68 -2.02 2.92 8.08
CA LEU A 68 -3.38 2.51 7.72
C LEU A 68 -3.41 1.09 7.14
N SER A 69 -2.44 0.69 6.32
CA SER A 69 -2.39 -0.70 5.84
C SER A 69 -2.25 -1.69 7.00
N SER A 70 -1.41 -1.40 7.99
CA SER A 70 -1.26 -2.26 9.18
C SER A 70 -2.55 -2.35 9.98
N VAL A 71 -3.18 -1.21 10.30
CA VAL A 71 -4.45 -1.17 11.06
C VAL A 71 -5.55 -1.93 10.32
N LEU A 72 -5.66 -1.74 9.01
CA LEU A 72 -6.66 -2.46 8.21
C LEU A 72 -6.37 -3.96 8.15
N SER A 73 -5.10 -4.38 8.09
CA SER A 73 -4.72 -5.80 8.17
C SER A 73 -5.11 -6.41 9.52
N GLU A 74 -4.86 -5.73 10.63
CA GLU A 74 -5.26 -6.18 11.97
C GLU A 74 -6.78 -6.32 12.10
N LEU A 75 -7.53 -5.33 11.61
CA LEU A 75 -8.99 -5.38 11.60
C LEU A 75 -9.52 -6.55 10.77
N VAL A 76 -8.98 -6.74 9.56
CA VAL A 76 -9.35 -7.87 8.71
C VAL A 76 -9.02 -9.19 9.40
N ALA A 77 -7.83 -9.34 9.97
CA ALA A 77 -7.45 -10.57 10.67
C ALA A 77 -8.40 -10.89 11.83
N GLY A 78 -8.76 -9.88 12.63
CA GLY A 78 -9.74 -10.01 13.70
C GLY A 78 -11.12 -10.46 13.21
N LEU A 79 -11.58 -9.97 12.05
CA LEU A 79 -12.86 -10.39 11.45
C LEU A 79 -12.87 -11.87 11.01
N TYR A 80 -11.73 -12.39 10.57
CA TYR A 80 -11.59 -13.78 10.14
C TYR A 80 -11.04 -14.72 11.22
N GLY A 81 -10.89 -14.26 12.46
CA GLY A 81 -10.32 -15.06 13.56
C GLY A 81 -8.88 -15.51 13.31
N ARG A 82 -8.13 -14.76 12.49
CA ARG A 82 -6.72 -15.00 12.17
C ARG A 82 -5.86 -14.14 13.09
N GLU A 83 -4.73 -14.66 13.55
CA GLU A 83 -3.67 -13.82 14.09
C GLU A 83 -2.93 -13.18 12.89
N THR A 84 -2.80 -11.85 12.87
CA THR A 84 -1.82 -11.22 11.96
C THR A 84 -0.45 -11.80 12.28
N PRO A 85 0.33 -12.26 11.28
CA PRO A 85 1.69 -12.71 11.53
C PRO A 85 2.43 -11.61 12.31
N ILE A 86 2.83 -11.90 13.55
CA ILE A 86 3.68 -11.02 14.35
C ILE A 86 4.89 -10.69 13.48
N ARG A 87 5.19 -9.39 13.31
CA ARG A 87 6.39 -8.89 12.63
C ARG A 87 7.61 -9.69 13.08
N THR A 88 8.05 -10.65 12.28
CA THR A 88 9.43 -11.09 12.37
C THR A 88 10.20 -9.94 11.76
N ILE A 89 10.90 -9.18 12.61
CA ILE A 89 12.02 -8.35 12.18
C ILE A 89 13.05 -9.35 11.65
N GLN A 90 12.84 -9.84 10.43
CA GLN A 90 13.83 -10.60 9.73
C GLN A 90 14.79 -9.58 9.15
N HIS A 91 15.68 -9.15 10.04
CA HIS A 91 16.95 -8.56 9.70
C HIS A 91 17.74 -9.66 8.97
N ASP A 92 17.51 -9.77 7.66
CA ASP A 92 18.37 -10.53 6.75
C ASP A 92 19.71 -9.78 6.67
N ALA A 93 20.52 -9.98 7.71
CA ALA A 93 21.95 -9.88 7.66
C ALA A 93 22.51 -11.29 7.83
N ASN A 94 22.51 -12.03 6.72
CA ASN A 94 23.56 -12.98 6.38
C ASN A 94 23.64 -13.13 4.85
#